data_AF-A0A3S1ALA4-F1
#
_entry.id   AF-A0A3S1ALA4-F1
#
_cell.length_a   1.000
_cell.length_b   1.000
_cell.length_c   1.000
_cell.angle_alpha   90.00
_cell.angle_beta   90.00
_cell.angle_gamma   90.00
#
_symmetry.space_group_name_H-M   'P 1'
#
loop_
_entity.id
_entity.type
_entity.pdbx_description
1 polymer ?
#
loop_
_entity_poly.entity_id
_entity_poly.type
_entity_poly.pdbx_seq_one_letter_code
_entity_poly.pdbx_strand_id
1 'polypeptide(L)'
;MNNDEHGLELSSARSESNFYTGRDGASGMNVTALSVLCGTEQHVITELLNRVRDSDTIVNNLAAALKPFAGKEQRLIVDDNKNSLFIVDDVCHAVLEYYALEARKYKGKQIAVTNYRTIARGGMKAFIWTQTGYMPKSAGALTQQQADLIELIPKLQQTVELLQAQIQNLLPPPKNNTMPPGWNIEVWNSQSPQDKRHFRFLYRRRNFRPSDQGTTEPVEEKIITSLEIKARLHQEIISAIGEISQEEFEQLEAAKQKALLKFEDFEP
;
A
#
# COMPACT_ATOMS: atom_id res chain seq x y z
N MET A 1 -37.52 46.14 16.19
CA MET A 1 -36.12 46.60 16.30
C MET A 1 -35.54 45.97 17.54
N ASN A 2 -34.87 44.84 17.39
CA ASN A 2 -33.95 44.22 18.36
C ASN A 2 -33.15 43.21 17.53
N ASN A 3 -31.94 43.60 17.14
CA ASN A 3 -31.01 42.76 16.42
C ASN A 3 -30.05 42.16 17.44
N ASP A 4 -30.31 40.91 17.83
CA ASP A 4 -29.29 40.01 18.35
C ASP A 4 -28.76 39.20 17.16
N GLU A 5 -27.59 39.55 16.64
CA GLU A 5 -26.77 38.60 15.88
C GLU A 5 -25.31 38.74 16.32
N HIS A 6 -24.95 37.87 17.26
CA HIS A 6 -23.60 37.40 17.44
C HIS A 6 -23.14 36.68 16.17
N GLY A 7 -22.59 37.43 15.22
CA GLY A 7 -21.81 36.90 14.12
C GLY A 7 -20.33 36.91 14.46
N LEU A 8 -19.83 35.81 15.04
CA LEU A 8 -18.40 35.49 15.08
C LEU A 8 -17.91 35.31 13.63
N GLU A 9 -17.55 36.41 12.98
CA GLU A 9 -16.86 36.38 11.70
C GLU A 9 -15.35 36.21 11.91
N LEU A 10 -14.76 35.45 10.98
CA LEU A 10 -13.33 35.29 10.69
C LEU A 10 -12.61 34.10 11.36
N SER A 11 -13.21 32.91 11.26
CA SER A 11 -12.42 31.70 10.98
C SER A 11 -12.24 31.52 9.47
N SER A 12 -11.53 32.46 8.82
CA SER A 12 -10.88 32.12 7.54
C SER A 12 -9.65 31.26 7.84
N ALA A 13 -9.90 30.02 8.26
CA ALA A 13 -8.88 28.99 8.31
C ALA A 13 -8.35 28.84 6.88
N ARG A 14 -7.20 29.45 6.62
CA ARG A 14 -6.42 29.23 5.41
C ARG A 14 -6.25 27.71 5.30
N SER A 15 -6.97 27.07 4.40
CA SER A 15 -6.59 25.73 3.93
C SER A 15 -5.33 25.90 3.09
N GLU A 16 -4.20 26.12 3.78
CA GLU A 16 -2.86 26.06 3.21
C GLU A 16 -2.61 24.59 2.87
N SER A 17 -2.86 24.23 1.61
CA SER A 17 -2.50 22.90 1.13
C SER A 17 -1.00 22.71 1.31
N ASN A 18 -0.62 21.69 2.06
CA ASN A 18 0.78 21.36 2.35
C ASN A 18 1.53 20.84 1.11
N PHE A 19 0.78 20.31 0.14
CA PHE A 19 1.29 19.70 -1.08
C PHE A 19 0.69 20.36 -2.32
N TYR A 20 1.46 20.38 -3.40
CA TYR A 20 1.05 20.90 -4.69
C TYR A 20 1.44 19.93 -5.80
N THR A 21 0.55 19.78 -6.77
CA THR A 21 0.86 19.12 -8.03
C THR A 21 0.14 19.85 -9.16
N GLY A 22 0.91 20.38 -10.09
CA GLY A 22 0.41 21.06 -11.28
C GLY A 22 -0.09 20.07 -12.34
N ARG A 23 -0.82 20.58 -13.33
CA ARG A 23 -1.34 19.76 -14.45
C ARG A 23 -0.22 19.07 -15.25
N ASP A 24 0.94 19.72 -15.29
CA ASP A 24 2.15 19.23 -15.99
C ASP A 24 2.92 18.17 -15.19
N GLY A 25 2.43 17.80 -14.00
CA GLY A 25 3.07 16.83 -13.12
C GLY A 25 4.25 17.41 -12.33
N ALA A 26 4.49 18.72 -12.42
CA ALA A 26 5.36 19.45 -11.51
C ALA A 26 4.78 19.35 -10.09
N SER A 27 5.61 18.98 -9.13
CA SER A 27 5.18 18.68 -7.77
C SER A 27 6.04 19.40 -6.76
N GLY A 28 5.46 19.71 -5.61
CA GLY A 28 6.18 20.34 -4.53
C GLY A 28 5.44 20.30 -3.22
N MET A 29 6.12 20.71 -2.16
CA MET A 29 5.52 20.87 -0.84
C MET A 29 5.96 22.19 -0.21
N ASN A 30 5.15 22.72 0.72
CA ASN A 30 5.49 23.94 1.43
C ASN A 30 6.58 23.66 2.49
N VAL A 31 7.14 24.74 3.04
CA VAL A 31 8.17 24.66 4.09
C VAL A 31 7.66 23.90 5.32
N THR A 32 6.39 24.08 5.68
CA THR A 32 5.73 23.41 6.79
C THR A 32 5.72 21.89 6.65
N ALA A 33 5.31 21.38 5.49
CA ALA A 33 5.31 19.96 5.20
C ALA A 33 6.73 19.39 5.23
N LEU A 34 7.69 20.11 4.62
CA LEU A 34 9.08 19.67 4.59
C LEU A 34 9.70 19.64 5.99
N SER A 35 9.35 20.59 6.86
CA SER A 35 9.86 20.63 8.24
C SER A 35 9.33 19.46 9.06
N VAL A 36 8.04 19.14 8.95
CA VAL A 36 7.43 17.95 9.57
C VAL A 36 8.10 16.67 9.05
N LEU A 37 8.34 16.59 7.75
CA LEU A 37 8.93 15.42 7.10
C LEU A 37 10.39 15.22 7.52
N CYS A 38 11.14 16.30 7.75
CA CYS A 38 12.51 16.25 8.27
C CYS A 38 12.59 16.18 9.80
N GLY A 39 11.49 16.36 10.53
CA GLY A 39 11.49 16.45 12.00
C GLY A 39 12.24 17.68 12.53
N THR A 40 12.20 18.79 11.80
CA THR A 40 12.87 20.05 12.16
C THR A 40 11.89 21.22 12.20
N GLU A 41 12.34 22.35 12.74
CA GLU A 41 11.57 23.59 12.72
C GLU A 41 11.56 24.24 11.34
N GLN A 42 10.49 24.96 11.01
CA GLN A 42 10.30 25.62 9.70
C GLN A 42 11.39 26.66 9.40
N HIS A 43 11.83 27.41 10.42
CA HIS A 43 12.85 28.44 10.26
C HIS A 43 14.19 27.84 9.81
N VAL A 44 14.55 26.65 10.30
CA VAL A 44 15.80 25.96 9.95
C VAL A 44 15.78 25.52 8.48
N ILE A 45 14.64 25.01 8.00
CA ILE A 45 14.46 24.68 6.59
C ILE A 45 14.57 25.94 5.72
N THR A 46 13.96 27.05 6.16
CA THR A 46 14.00 28.31 5.43
C THR A 46 15.42 28.86 5.34
N GLU A 47 16.17 28.83 6.44
CA GLU A 47 17.58 29.23 6.47
C GLU A 47 18.44 28.34 5.56
N LEU A 48 18.21 27.03 5.57
CA LEU A 48 18.92 26.09 4.70
C LEU A 48 18.65 26.40 3.22
N LEU A 49 17.39 26.63 2.84
CA LEU A 49 17.01 26.94 1.45
C LEU A 49 17.60 28.28 1.00
N ASN A 50 17.61 29.29 1.88
CA ASN A 50 18.25 30.57 1.58
C ASN A 50 19.76 30.37 1.40
N ARG A 51 20.41 29.59 2.27
CA ARG A 51 21.84 29.27 2.15
C ARG A 51 22.15 28.54 0.83
N VAL A 52 21.33 27.56 0.43
CA VAL A 52 21.50 26.84 -0.84
C VAL A 52 21.35 27.79 -2.04
N ARG A 53 20.34 28.67 -2.00
CA ARG A 53 20.13 29.69 -3.03
C ARG A 53 21.30 30.67 -3.14
N ASP A 54 21.82 31.12 -1.99
CA ASP A 54 22.86 32.14 -1.92
C ASP A 54 24.28 31.55 -2.09
N SER A 55 24.41 30.22 -2.23
CA SER A 55 25.70 29.54 -2.41
C SER A 55 26.17 29.52 -3.86
N ASP A 56 27.47 29.74 -4.07
CA ASP A 56 28.11 29.66 -5.38
C ASP A 56 28.06 28.25 -5.99
N THR A 57 27.95 28.14 -7.30
CA THR A 57 27.91 26.83 -7.98
C THR A 57 29.24 26.08 -7.95
N ILE A 58 30.37 26.80 -7.80
CA ILE A 58 31.73 26.26 -7.97
C ILE A 58 32.47 26.06 -6.64
N VAL A 59 32.34 26.96 -5.68
CA VAL A 59 33.12 26.96 -4.42
C VAL A 59 32.22 26.78 -3.18
N ASN A 60 31.06 26.14 -3.33
CA ASN A 60 30.18 25.91 -2.18
C ASN A 60 30.71 24.83 -1.23
N ASN A 61 30.50 25.08 0.06
CA ASN A 61 30.70 24.12 1.15
C ASN A 61 29.38 23.40 1.51
N LEU A 62 28.48 23.22 0.54
CA LEU A 62 27.21 22.54 0.77
C LEU A 62 27.42 21.03 0.93
N ALA A 63 26.50 20.42 1.68
CA ALA A 63 26.33 18.97 1.76
C ALA A 63 26.21 18.33 0.37
N ALA A 64 26.69 17.10 0.21
CA ALA A 64 26.79 16.45 -1.10
C ALA A 64 25.43 16.38 -1.82
N ALA A 65 24.35 16.06 -1.08
CA ALA A 65 22.98 16.04 -1.59
C ALA A 65 22.49 17.40 -2.12
N LEU A 66 22.99 18.52 -1.57
CA LEU A 66 22.51 19.88 -1.89
C LEU A 66 23.36 20.60 -2.95
N LYS A 67 24.56 20.10 -3.28
CA LYS A 67 25.46 20.72 -4.28
C LYS A 67 24.81 20.93 -5.66
N PRO A 68 24.02 19.99 -6.22
CA PRO A 68 23.40 20.16 -7.54
C PRO A 68 22.42 21.35 -7.62
N PHE A 69 22.00 21.83 -6.47
CA PHE A 69 20.94 22.81 -6.27
C PHE A 69 21.48 24.20 -5.89
N ALA A 70 22.80 24.36 -5.74
CA ALA A 70 23.44 25.64 -5.43
C ALA A 70 23.11 26.71 -6.49
N GLY A 71 22.80 27.93 -6.04
CA GLY A 71 22.58 29.09 -6.93
C GLY A 71 21.32 29.03 -7.80
N LYS A 72 20.42 28.07 -7.59
CA LYS A 72 19.19 27.90 -8.38
C LYS A 72 17.95 28.30 -7.58
N GLU A 73 17.03 29.04 -8.21
CA GLU A 73 15.70 29.26 -7.67
C GLU A 73 14.86 27.98 -7.82
N GLN A 74 14.35 27.47 -6.70
CA GLN A 74 13.69 26.16 -6.62
C GLN A 74 12.32 26.24 -5.98
N ARG A 75 11.71 27.41 -6.13
CA ARG A 75 10.39 27.73 -5.62
C ARG A 75 9.42 27.71 -6.79
N LEU A 76 8.41 26.87 -6.69
CA LEU A 76 7.24 26.94 -7.56
C LEU A 76 6.36 28.07 -7.06
N ILE A 77 6.19 29.09 -7.90
CA ILE A 77 5.18 30.13 -7.70
C ILE A 77 3.91 29.60 -8.36
N VAL A 78 2.87 29.41 -7.56
CA VAL A 78 1.57 28.96 -8.07
C VAL A 78 0.69 30.21 -8.26
N ASP A 79 0.27 30.45 -9.50
CA ASP A 79 -0.54 31.60 -9.92
C ASP A 79 -1.97 31.64 -9.32
N ASP A 80 -2.34 30.67 -8.50
CA ASP A 80 -3.69 30.57 -7.92
C ASP A 80 -3.88 31.55 -6.75
N ASN A 81 -3.98 32.86 -6.99
CA ASN A 81 -4.52 33.92 -6.08
C ASN A 81 -4.07 33.92 -4.60
N LYS A 82 -3.12 33.07 -4.20
CA LYS A 82 -2.76 32.72 -2.82
C LYS A 82 -1.27 32.84 -2.57
N ASN A 83 -0.48 33.19 -3.59
CA ASN A 83 0.97 33.38 -3.53
C ASN A 83 1.67 32.34 -2.64
N SER A 84 1.23 31.07 -2.73
CA SER A 84 1.74 29.99 -1.93
C SER A 84 3.00 29.45 -2.60
N LEU A 85 4.06 29.42 -1.81
CA LEU A 85 5.41 29.19 -2.29
C LEU A 85 5.79 27.75 -1.96
N PHE A 86 5.87 26.91 -2.99
CA PHE A 86 6.19 25.49 -2.86
C PHE A 86 7.62 25.21 -3.28
N ILE A 87 8.25 24.21 -2.67
CA ILE A 87 9.59 23.75 -3.01
C ILE A 87 9.45 22.57 -3.96
N VAL A 88 10.23 22.55 -5.04
CA VAL A 88 10.20 21.46 -6.05
C VAL A 88 10.57 20.11 -5.42
N ASP A 89 9.95 19.04 -5.89
CA ASP A 89 10.10 17.68 -5.36
C ASP A 89 11.56 17.18 -5.29
N ASP A 90 12.38 17.47 -6.30
CA ASP A 90 13.82 17.11 -6.31
C ASP A 90 14.57 17.71 -5.12
N VAL A 91 14.23 18.95 -4.76
CA VAL A 91 14.88 19.70 -3.68
C VAL A 91 14.37 19.25 -2.33
N CYS A 92 13.07 18.96 -2.24
CA CYS A 92 12.50 18.32 -1.04
C CYS A 92 13.18 16.98 -0.76
N HIS A 93 13.48 16.20 -1.81
CA HIS A 93 14.20 14.94 -1.67
C HIS A 93 15.63 15.15 -1.16
N ALA A 94 16.37 16.08 -1.77
CA ALA A 94 17.74 16.40 -1.36
C ALA A 94 17.84 16.97 0.06
N VAL A 95 16.89 17.80 0.46
CA VAL A 95 16.81 18.32 1.84
C VAL A 95 16.53 17.18 2.82
N LEU A 96 15.62 16.27 2.49
CA LEU A 96 15.35 15.09 3.31
C LEU A 96 16.58 14.19 3.43
N GLU A 97 17.27 13.95 2.32
CA GLU A 97 18.52 13.17 2.28
C GLU A 97 19.60 13.80 3.17
N TYR A 98 19.79 15.12 3.08
CA TYR A 98 20.69 15.86 3.95
C TYR A 98 20.35 15.63 5.43
N TYR A 99 19.10 15.78 5.84
CA TYR A 99 18.70 15.59 7.24
C TYR A 99 18.77 14.14 7.72
N ALA A 100 18.51 13.17 6.83
CA ALA A 100 18.59 11.76 7.15
C ALA A 100 20.04 11.27 7.29
N LEU A 101 20.93 11.70 6.39
CA LEU A 101 22.27 11.13 6.23
C LEU A 101 23.39 12.04 6.74
N GLU A 102 23.43 13.29 6.27
CA GLU A 102 24.59 14.19 6.44
C GLU A 102 24.48 15.13 7.65
N ALA A 103 23.27 15.49 8.07
CA ALA A 103 23.06 16.44 9.15
C ALA A 103 23.59 15.91 10.49
N ARG A 104 24.16 16.84 11.27
CA ARG A 104 24.61 16.59 12.66
C ARG A 104 23.43 16.15 13.53
N LYS A 105 23.71 15.54 14.69
CA LYS A 105 22.68 15.05 15.61
C LYS A 105 21.70 16.17 15.99
N TYR A 106 20.41 15.98 15.70
CA TYR A 106 19.31 16.86 16.09
C TYR A 106 18.12 16.02 16.59
N LYS A 107 17.19 16.64 17.33
CA LYS A 107 16.10 15.96 18.06
C LYS A 107 15.21 15.07 17.17
N GLY A 108 14.94 15.49 15.93
CA GLY A 108 14.07 14.77 14.99
C GLY A 108 14.78 13.88 13.97
N LYS A 109 16.08 13.58 14.12
CA LYS A 109 16.83 12.82 13.09
C LYS A 109 16.21 11.48 12.73
N GLN A 110 15.65 10.78 13.71
CA GLN A 110 15.01 9.49 13.48
C GLN A 110 13.76 9.59 12.58
N ILE A 111 13.05 10.73 12.64
CA ILE A 111 11.89 11.02 11.78
C ILE A 111 12.36 11.14 10.32
N ALA A 112 13.39 11.95 10.06
CA ALA A 112 13.95 12.08 8.72
C ALA A 112 14.50 10.76 8.18
N VAL A 113 15.22 9.98 8.98
CA VAL A 113 15.74 8.66 8.56
C VAL A 113 14.60 7.71 8.19
N THR A 114 13.53 7.69 8.99
CA THR A 114 12.38 6.81 8.74
C THR A 114 11.66 7.25 7.47
N ASN A 115 11.38 8.54 7.32
CA ASN A 115 10.70 9.10 6.15
C ASN A 115 11.55 8.97 4.87
N TYR A 116 12.87 9.13 4.97
CA TYR A 116 13.77 8.90 3.85
C TYR A 116 13.71 7.45 3.38
N ARG A 117 13.71 6.48 4.29
CA ARG A 117 13.60 5.05 3.95
C ARG A 117 12.26 4.69 3.31
N THR A 118 11.16 5.29 3.77
CA THR A 118 9.84 5.04 3.18
C THR A 118 9.73 5.67 1.81
N ILE A 119 10.16 6.92 1.65
CA ILE A 119 10.07 7.67 0.40
C ILE A 119 11.07 7.17 -0.65
N ALA A 120 12.28 6.73 -0.27
CA ALA A 120 13.27 6.20 -1.20
C ALA A 120 12.78 4.96 -1.99
N ARG A 121 11.79 4.23 -1.48
CA ARG A 121 11.19 3.08 -2.19
C ARG A 121 10.27 3.48 -3.36
N GLY A 122 9.62 4.64 -3.26
CA GLY A 122 8.64 5.11 -4.25
C GLY A 122 9.01 6.41 -4.98
N GLY A 123 9.95 7.17 -4.44
CA GLY A 123 10.32 8.51 -4.90
C GLY A 123 9.50 9.62 -4.25
N MET A 124 10.13 10.79 -4.04
CA MET A 124 9.49 11.98 -3.46
C MET A 124 8.31 12.47 -4.30
N LYS A 125 8.47 12.45 -5.63
CA LYS A 125 7.43 12.80 -6.59
C LYS A 125 6.17 11.96 -6.44
N ALA A 126 6.34 10.63 -6.40
CA ALA A 126 5.23 9.71 -6.21
C ALA A 126 4.56 9.90 -4.84
N PHE A 127 5.35 10.17 -3.79
CA PHE A 127 4.80 10.51 -2.48
C PHE A 127 3.94 11.79 -2.53
N ILE A 128 4.40 12.86 -3.18
CA ILE A 128 3.60 14.09 -3.29
C ILE A 128 2.32 13.85 -4.11
N TRP A 129 2.41 13.06 -5.18
CA TRP A 129 1.25 12.69 -6.00
C TRP A 129 0.19 11.90 -5.23
N THR A 130 0.60 11.00 -4.32
CA THR A 130 -0.38 10.29 -3.48
C THR A 130 -1.07 11.22 -2.49
N GLN A 131 -0.35 12.24 -1.97
CA GLN A 131 -0.95 13.26 -1.09
C GLN A 131 -1.93 14.17 -1.81
N THR A 132 -1.68 14.50 -3.08
CA THR A 132 -2.54 15.38 -3.89
C THR A 132 -3.62 14.62 -4.66
N GLY A 133 -3.58 13.28 -4.67
CA GLY A 133 -4.45 12.44 -5.49
C GLY A 133 -4.14 12.53 -6.99
N TYR A 134 -2.98 13.08 -7.37
CA TYR A 134 -2.59 13.21 -8.78
C TYR A 134 -2.21 11.85 -9.35
N MET A 135 -2.89 11.46 -10.42
CA MET A 135 -2.52 10.31 -11.24
C MET A 135 -1.87 10.82 -12.53
N PRO A 136 -0.58 10.52 -12.79
CA PRO A 136 0.06 10.97 -14.02
C PRO A 136 -0.67 10.34 -15.21
N LYS A 137 -0.86 11.12 -16.27
CA LYS A 137 -1.47 10.62 -17.53
C LYS A 137 -0.71 9.41 -18.07
N SER A 138 0.58 9.30 -17.77
CA SER A 138 1.44 8.17 -18.09
C SER A 138 1.31 6.95 -17.16
N ALA A 139 0.74 7.05 -15.96
CA ALA A 139 0.28 5.86 -15.23
C ALA A 139 -0.98 5.24 -15.88
N GLY A 140 -1.65 5.97 -16.77
CA GLY A 140 -2.64 5.45 -17.71
C GLY A 140 -2.08 5.19 -19.13
N ALA A 141 -0.86 5.61 -19.44
CA ALA A 141 -0.22 5.32 -20.72
C ALA A 141 0.62 4.06 -20.57
N LEU A 142 -0.01 2.93 -20.88
CA LEU A 142 0.67 1.68 -21.19
C LEU A 142 1.89 2.02 -22.07
N THR A 143 3.07 1.52 -21.68
CA THR A 143 4.21 1.56 -22.60
C THR A 143 3.78 0.94 -23.93
N GLN A 144 4.30 1.39 -25.08
CA GLN A 144 3.92 0.86 -26.39
C GLN A 144 3.95 -0.69 -26.40
N GLN A 145 4.96 -1.27 -25.74
CA GLN A 145 5.07 -2.71 -25.52
C GLN A 145 3.88 -3.34 -24.76
N GLN A 146 3.37 -2.67 -23.72
CA GLN A 146 2.19 -3.13 -22.99
C GLN A 146 0.90 -2.96 -23.79
N ALA A 147 0.79 -1.91 -24.62
CA ALA A 147 -0.36 -1.73 -25.52
C ALA A 147 -0.38 -2.82 -26.61
N ASP A 148 0.77 -3.12 -27.21
CA ASP A 148 0.92 -4.18 -28.20
C ASP A 148 0.58 -5.57 -27.61
N LEU A 149 0.95 -5.82 -26.35
CA LEU A 149 0.59 -7.06 -25.64
C LEU A 149 -0.91 -7.17 -25.37
N ILE A 150 -1.58 -6.08 -25.00
CA ILE A 150 -3.04 -6.07 -24.79
C ILE A 150 -3.79 -6.33 -26.10
N GLU A 151 -3.29 -5.83 -27.22
CA GLU A 151 -3.86 -6.14 -28.54
C GLU A 151 -3.62 -7.60 -28.96
N LEU A 152 -2.55 -8.23 -28.48
CA LEU A 152 -2.20 -9.61 -28.82
C LEU A 152 -3.04 -10.66 -28.06
N ILE A 153 -3.47 -10.37 -26.82
CA ILE A 153 -4.27 -11.27 -25.99
C ILE A 153 -5.55 -11.78 -26.70
N PRO A 154 -6.43 -10.91 -27.25
CA PRO A 154 -7.65 -11.38 -27.91
C PRO A 154 -7.35 -12.18 -29.19
N LYS A 155 -6.28 -11.83 -29.92
CA LYS A 155 -5.83 -12.61 -31.08
C LYS A 155 -5.40 -14.03 -30.66
N LEU A 156 -4.65 -14.15 -29.57
CA LEU A 156 -4.26 -15.45 -29.03
C LEU A 156 -5.48 -16.26 -28.54
N GLN A 157 -6.43 -15.63 -27.86
CA GLN A 157 -7.67 -16.30 -27.44
C GLN A 157 -8.44 -16.87 -28.62
N GLN A 158 -8.61 -16.10 -29.70
CA GLN A 158 -9.25 -16.57 -30.93
C GLN A 158 -8.51 -17.74 -31.56
N THR A 159 -7.17 -17.72 -31.58
CA THR A 159 -6.39 -18.85 -32.10
C THR A 159 -6.56 -20.12 -31.26
N VAL A 160 -6.65 -19.98 -29.93
CA VAL A 160 -6.90 -21.11 -29.01
C VAL A 160 -8.28 -21.70 -29.25
N GLU A 161 -9.31 -20.86 -29.38
CA GLU A 161 -10.68 -21.32 -29.68
C GLU A 161 -10.77 -22.06 -31.02
N LEU A 162 -10.11 -21.54 -32.06
CA LEU A 162 -10.07 -22.17 -33.37
C LEU A 162 -9.35 -23.54 -33.32
N LEU A 163 -8.21 -23.60 -32.63
CA LEU A 163 -7.47 -24.84 -32.42
C LEU A 163 -8.29 -25.86 -31.62
N GLN A 164 -9.01 -25.42 -30.57
CA GLN A 164 -9.91 -26.28 -29.80
C GLN A 164 -11.04 -26.84 -30.66
N ALA A 165 -11.67 -26.01 -31.50
CA ALA A 165 -12.72 -26.46 -32.43
C ALA A 165 -12.18 -27.47 -33.45
N GLN A 166 -10.97 -27.25 -33.98
CA GLN A 166 -10.32 -28.18 -34.90
C GLN A 166 -10.01 -29.52 -34.22
N ILE A 167 -9.49 -29.50 -32.99
CA ILE A 167 -9.26 -30.71 -32.20
C ILE A 167 -10.58 -31.44 -31.93
N GLN A 168 -11.64 -30.71 -31.59
CA GLN A 168 -12.97 -31.28 -31.34
C GLN A 168 -13.56 -31.98 -32.58
N ASN A 169 -13.28 -31.47 -33.78
CA ASN A 169 -13.70 -32.07 -35.04
C ASN A 169 -12.89 -33.33 -35.41
N LEU A 170 -11.65 -33.43 -34.92
CA LEU A 170 -10.78 -34.59 -35.14
C LEU A 170 -10.98 -35.68 -34.08
N LEU A 171 -11.56 -35.33 -32.93
CA LEU A 171 -11.93 -36.28 -31.90
C LEU A 171 -13.24 -36.99 -32.28
N PRO A 172 -13.30 -38.33 -32.27
CA PRO A 172 -14.57 -39.02 -32.46
C PRO A 172 -15.56 -38.56 -31.36
N PRO A 173 -16.86 -38.46 -31.66
CA PRO A 173 -17.86 -38.12 -30.65
C PRO A 173 -17.68 -39.06 -29.46
N PRO A 174 -17.70 -38.56 -28.21
CA PRO A 174 -17.36 -39.36 -27.04
C PRO A 174 -18.32 -40.55 -26.97
N LYS A 175 -17.84 -41.72 -27.41
CA LYS A 175 -18.58 -42.98 -27.38
C LYS A 175 -18.90 -43.29 -25.93
N ASN A 176 -20.12 -43.00 -25.47
CA ASN A 176 -20.83 -43.62 -24.34
C ASN A 176 -20.06 -43.82 -23.02
N ASN A 177 -18.88 -43.22 -22.88
CA ASN A 177 -17.88 -43.41 -21.82
C ASN A 177 -17.58 -42.10 -21.10
N THR A 178 -18.51 -41.14 -21.20
CA THR A 178 -18.47 -39.87 -20.47
C THR A 178 -18.55 -40.13 -18.97
N MET A 179 -17.45 -39.97 -18.26
CA MET A 179 -17.41 -39.96 -16.80
C MET A 179 -18.40 -38.92 -16.27
N PRO A 180 -19.19 -39.20 -15.22
CA PRO A 180 -20.04 -38.18 -14.63
C PRO A 180 -19.18 -37.04 -14.02
N PRO A 181 -19.64 -35.78 -14.07
CA PRO A 181 -18.91 -34.64 -13.49
C PRO A 181 -18.71 -34.81 -11.97
N GLY A 182 -17.59 -34.33 -11.46
CA GLY A 182 -17.21 -34.43 -10.03
C GLY A 182 -16.47 -35.71 -9.64
N TRP A 183 -16.20 -36.62 -10.59
CA TRP A 183 -15.42 -37.83 -10.33
C TRP A 183 -13.94 -37.63 -10.66
N ASN A 184 -13.04 -38.22 -9.85
CA ASN A 184 -11.62 -38.26 -10.14
C ASN A 184 -11.34 -39.19 -11.34
N ILE A 185 -10.59 -38.70 -12.33
CA ILE A 185 -10.36 -39.40 -13.59
C ILE A 185 -9.50 -40.66 -13.44
N GLU A 186 -8.54 -40.66 -12.51
CA GLU A 186 -7.66 -41.80 -12.24
C GLU A 186 -8.43 -42.94 -11.58
N VAL A 187 -9.27 -42.58 -10.59
CA VAL A 187 -10.18 -43.51 -9.91
C VAL A 187 -11.23 -44.04 -10.88
N TRP A 188 -11.82 -43.17 -11.72
CA TRP A 188 -12.78 -43.62 -12.71
C TRP A 188 -12.16 -44.59 -13.70
N ASN A 189 -10.95 -44.30 -14.21
CA ASN A 189 -10.30 -45.15 -15.20
C ASN A 189 -9.91 -46.52 -14.64
N SER A 190 -9.56 -46.63 -13.36
CA SER A 190 -9.24 -47.91 -12.71
C SER A 190 -10.45 -48.81 -12.46
N GLN A 191 -11.69 -48.29 -12.57
CA GLN A 191 -12.89 -49.09 -12.34
C GLN A 191 -13.21 -50.07 -13.47
N SER A 192 -13.87 -51.18 -13.09
CA SER A 192 -14.36 -52.18 -14.03
C SER A 192 -15.44 -51.59 -14.96
N PRO A 193 -15.64 -52.18 -16.17
CA PRO A 193 -16.71 -51.76 -17.06
C PRO A 193 -18.12 -51.89 -16.46
N GLN A 194 -18.32 -52.81 -15.52
CA GLN A 194 -19.61 -53.03 -14.86
C GLN A 194 -19.91 -51.90 -13.87
N ASP A 195 -18.91 -51.51 -13.08
CA ASP A 195 -19.02 -50.41 -12.11
C ASP A 195 -19.22 -49.07 -12.81
N LYS A 196 -18.47 -48.81 -13.88
CA LYS A 196 -18.67 -47.61 -14.73
C LYS A 196 -20.11 -47.52 -15.24
N ARG A 197 -20.73 -48.64 -15.63
CA ARG A 197 -22.15 -48.65 -16.05
C ARG A 197 -23.09 -48.41 -14.86
N HIS A 198 -22.81 -49.00 -13.71
CA HIS A 198 -23.61 -48.85 -12.50
C HIS A 198 -23.60 -47.41 -11.98
N PHE A 199 -22.44 -46.78 -11.86
CA PHE A 199 -22.33 -45.39 -11.41
C PHE A 199 -22.97 -44.40 -12.39
N ARG A 200 -22.93 -44.67 -13.70
CA ARG A 200 -23.71 -43.89 -14.69
C ARG A 200 -25.20 -44.04 -14.48
N PHE A 201 -25.68 -45.25 -14.18
CA PHE A 201 -27.09 -45.49 -13.87
C PHE A 201 -27.49 -44.71 -12.61
N LEU A 202 -26.69 -44.78 -11.54
CA LEU A 202 -26.94 -44.02 -10.32
C LEU A 202 -26.96 -42.50 -10.58
N TYR A 203 -26.01 -41.99 -11.36
CA TYR A 203 -25.94 -40.57 -11.72
C TYR A 203 -27.14 -40.10 -12.55
N ARG A 204 -27.58 -40.90 -13.53
CA ARG A 204 -28.67 -40.53 -14.45
C ARG A 204 -30.06 -40.77 -13.89
N ARG A 205 -30.26 -41.85 -13.13
CA ARG A 205 -31.60 -42.31 -12.69
C ARG A 205 -31.86 -42.11 -11.21
N ARG A 206 -30.81 -41.96 -10.39
CA ARG A 206 -30.94 -41.81 -8.93
C ARG A 206 -30.39 -40.48 -8.42
N ASN A 207 -30.06 -39.54 -9.32
CA ASN A 207 -29.45 -38.26 -9.00
C ASN A 207 -28.24 -38.37 -8.06
N PHE A 208 -27.53 -39.51 -8.09
CA PHE A 208 -26.34 -39.68 -7.27
C PHE A 208 -25.22 -38.79 -7.79
N ARG A 209 -24.76 -37.86 -6.95
CA ARG A 209 -23.60 -37.00 -7.20
C ARG A 209 -22.60 -37.27 -6.07
N PRO A 210 -21.38 -37.76 -6.36
CA PRO A 210 -20.39 -37.98 -5.31
C PRO A 210 -19.99 -36.70 -4.56
N SER A 211 -20.17 -35.54 -5.20
CA SER A 211 -19.94 -34.23 -4.58
C SER A 211 -20.92 -33.89 -3.47
N ASP A 212 -22.03 -34.62 -3.31
CA ASP A 212 -23.04 -34.35 -2.28
C ASP A 212 -22.72 -34.98 -0.92
N GLN A 213 -21.57 -35.66 -0.77
CA GLN A 213 -21.00 -35.91 0.57
C GLN A 213 -20.33 -34.63 1.09
N GLY A 214 -21.14 -33.59 1.37
CA GLY A 214 -20.63 -32.36 1.99
C GLY A 214 -21.44 -31.07 1.78
N THR A 215 -22.54 -31.06 1.02
CA THR A 215 -23.28 -29.81 0.71
C THR A 215 -24.72 -29.85 1.22
N THR A 216 -24.89 -29.76 2.54
CA THR A 216 -25.99 -28.96 3.09
C THR A 216 -25.53 -27.51 3.12
N GLU A 217 -26.16 -26.71 2.25
CA GLU A 217 -26.11 -25.25 2.16
C GLU A 217 -24.80 -24.62 1.65
N PRO A 218 -24.87 -23.55 0.84
CA PRO A 218 -23.69 -22.77 0.51
C PRO A 218 -23.21 -22.14 1.82
N VAL A 219 -22.07 -22.61 2.33
CA VAL A 219 -21.32 -21.85 3.31
C VAL A 219 -20.89 -20.57 2.59
N GLU A 220 -21.64 -19.50 2.78
CA GLU A 220 -21.12 -18.15 2.58
C GLU A 220 -19.80 -18.12 3.36
N GLU A 221 -18.68 -18.08 2.64
CA GLU A 221 -17.40 -17.79 3.25
C GLU A 221 -17.53 -16.38 3.84
N LYS A 222 -17.91 -16.32 5.12
CA LYS A 222 -17.81 -15.10 5.91
C LYS A 222 -16.37 -14.66 5.77
N ILE A 223 -16.17 -13.53 5.10
CA ILE A 223 -14.89 -12.84 5.02
C ILE A 223 -14.51 -12.55 6.47
N ILE A 224 -13.66 -13.40 7.05
CA ILE A 224 -13.25 -13.29 8.44
C ILE A 224 -12.43 -12.01 8.53
N THR A 225 -12.94 -11.04 9.28
CA THR A 225 -12.21 -9.78 9.48
C THR A 225 -10.98 -10.04 10.34
N SER A 226 -9.92 -9.24 10.16
CA SER A 226 -8.66 -9.39 10.91
C SER A 226 -8.83 -9.33 12.44
N LEU A 227 -9.95 -8.79 12.92
CA LEU A 227 -10.32 -8.76 14.34
C LEU A 227 -10.85 -10.11 14.84
N GLU A 228 -11.63 -10.83 14.03
CA GLU A 228 -12.16 -12.15 14.38
C GLU A 228 -11.05 -13.22 14.41
N ILE A 229 -10.07 -13.11 13.50
CA ILE A 229 -8.86 -13.95 13.52
C ILE A 229 -8.08 -13.74 14.82
N LYS A 230 -7.91 -12.48 15.25
CA LYS A 230 -7.22 -12.15 16.51
C LYS A 230 -7.97 -12.66 17.74
N ALA A 231 -9.30 -12.56 17.74
CA ALA A 231 -10.12 -13.07 18.84
C ALA A 231 -10.02 -14.59 18.97
N ARG A 232 -10.01 -15.32 17.85
CA ARG A 232 -9.82 -16.77 17.82
C ARG A 232 -8.44 -17.19 18.31
N LEU A 233 -7.39 -16.53 17.81
CA LEU A 233 -6.03 -16.77 18.29
C LEU A 233 -5.88 -16.47 19.78
N HIS A 234 -6.51 -15.41 20.28
CA HIS A 234 -6.49 -15.10 21.71
C HIS A 234 -7.19 -16.16 22.55
N GLN A 235 -8.32 -16.71 22.08
CA GLN A 235 -9.01 -17.82 22.75
C GLN A 235 -8.23 -19.13 22.69
N GLU A 236 -7.56 -19.42 21.57
CA GLU A 236 -6.67 -20.58 21.45
C GLU A 236 -5.42 -20.43 22.32
N ILE A 237 -4.91 -19.21 22.48
CA ILE A 237 -3.83 -18.91 23.43
C ILE A 237 -4.32 -19.11 24.86
N ILE A 238 -5.53 -18.67 25.22
CA ILE A 238 -6.11 -18.89 26.55
C ILE A 238 -6.38 -20.38 26.82
N SER A 239 -6.73 -21.17 25.81
CA SER A 239 -6.95 -22.61 25.99
C SER A 239 -5.65 -23.43 25.97
N ALA A 240 -4.63 -22.97 25.24
CA ALA A 240 -3.31 -23.61 25.17
C ALA A 240 -2.40 -23.24 26.35
N ILE A 241 -2.55 -22.02 26.87
CA ILE A 241 -1.97 -21.61 28.14
C ILE A 241 -2.95 -22.06 29.21
N GLY A 242 -2.78 -23.29 29.71
CA GLY A 242 -3.57 -23.82 30.83
C GLY A 242 -3.68 -22.81 31.97
N GLU A 243 -4.76 -22.93 32.76
CA GLU A 243 -5.13 -22.03 33.85
C GLU A 243 -3.91 -21.54 34.65
N ILE A 244 -3.45 -20.32 34.32
CA ILE A 244 -2.42 -19.64 35.10
C ILE A 244 -3.05 -19.43 36.48
N SER A 245 -2.42 -20.01 37.50
CA SER A 245 -2.81 -19.80 38.90
C SER A 245 -2.86 -18.31 39.19
N GLN A 246 -3.83 -17.83 39.99
CA GLN A 246 -3.88 -16.42 40.39
C GLN A 246 -2.56 -15.94 41.00
N GLU A 247 -1.82 -16.83 41.66
CA GLU A 247 -0.50 -16.56 42.22
C GLU A 247 0.56 -16.26 41.15
N GLU A 248 0.51 -16.94 39.99
CA GLU A 248 1.46 -16.72 38.89
C GLU A 248 1.15 -15.43 38.13
N PHE A 249 -0.13 -15.06 38.04
CA PHE A 249 -0.56 -13.79 37.46
C PHE A 249 -0.07 -12.61 38.33
N GLU A 250 -0.26 -12.68 39.64
CA GLU A 250 0.21 -11.66 40.58
C GLU A 250 1.74 -11.53 40.56
N GLN A 251 2.46 -12.65 40.44
CA GLN A 251 3.92 -12.64 40.29
C GLN A 251 4.37 -11.98 38.98
N LEU A 252 3.67 -12.23 37.88
CA LEU A 252 3.96 -11.61 36.58
C LEU A 252 3.65 -10.10 36.60
N GLU A 253 2.55 -9.68 37.21
CA GLU A 253 2.23 -8.25 37.35
C GLU A 253 3.23 -7.53 38.25
N ALA A 254 3.62 -8.12 39.38
CA ALA A 254 4.66 -7.57 40.25
C ALA A 254 6.02 -7.49 39.54
N ALA A 255 6.38 -8.52 38.75
CA ALA A 255 7.61 -8.51 37.96
C ALA A 255 7.58 -7.43 36.87
N LYS A 256 6.44 -7.23 36.20
CA LYS A 256 6.23 -6.19 35.19
C LYS A 256 6.34 -4.79 35.79
N GLN A 257 5.71 -4.54 36.95
CA GLN A 257 5.81 -3.25 37.64
C GLN A 257 7.26 -2.97 38.09
N LYS A 258 7.97 -3.99 38.59
CA LYS A 258 9.37 -3.86 38.96
C LYS A 258 10.29 -3.59 37.76
N ALA A 259 9.96 -4.15 36.59
CA ALA A 259 10.69 -3.88 35.35
C ALA A 259 10.42 -2.48 34.81
N LEU A 260 9.19 -1.97 34.94
CA LEU A 260 8.82 -0.59 34.57
C LEU A 260 9.53 0.44 35.46
N LEU A 261 9.56 0.22 36.78
CA LEU A 261 10.30 1.08 37.71
C LEU A 261 11.79 1.09 37.38
N LYS A 262 12.38 -0.07 37.09
CA LYS A 262 13.78 -0.15 36.61
C LYS A 262 14.03 0.55 35.28
N PHE A 263 12.99 0.74 34.46
CA PHE A 263 13.07 1.43 33.18
C PHE A 263 12.94 2.95 33.36
N GLU A 264 12.11 3.39 34.32
CA GLU A 264 12.01 4.80 34.74
C GLU A 264 13.24 5.27 35.52
N ASP A 265 13.85 4.39 36.33
CA ASP A 265 15.13 4.62 37.00
C ASP A 265 16.34 4.62 36.02
N PHE A 266 16.10 4.30 34.74
CA PHE A 266 17.09 4.30 33.67
C PHE A 266 16.86 5.46 32.69
N GLU A 267 16.60 6.66 33.20
CA GLU A 267 16.88 7.91 32.48
C GLU A 267 18.25 8.48 32.90
N PRO A 268 19.13 8.87 31.96
CA PRO A 268 20.40 9.54 32.25
C PRO A 268 20.23 10.99 32.72
#